data_AF-A0A836BJ60-F1
#
_entry.id   AF-A0A836BJ60-F1
#
_cell.length_a   1.000
_cell.length_b   1.000
_cell.length_c   1.000
_cell.angle_alpha   90.00
_cell.angle_beta   90.00
_cell.angle_gamma   90.00
#
_symmetry.space_group_name_H-M   'P 1'
#
loop_
_entity.id
_entity.type
_entity.pdbx_description
1 polymer ?
#
loop_
_entity_poly.entity_id
_entity_poly.type
_entity_poly.pdbx_seq_one_letter_code
_entity_poly.pdbx_strand_id
1 'polypeptide(L)'
;MTNDGKAIIGKQVKDMYGAFLGKALGTITHIDGTIESVGVDCGSQGLQHIPFEQIVVQGDILIYVPKWRLESQRLLKEKELTLRRFKAMISIASDYDDFKEDTAIIHEKYKSNLSGLEETEKQLKAKLEARLEELNDQMKSVKMFEFDAKVQFNSNEIGEATYESVRRLTTEYIEHITHETSEIVNIQRRIADLNLEVQQATVPTTKPLEESALSYLD
;
A
#
# COMPACT_ATOMS: atom_id res chain seq x y z
N MET A 1 13.77 -19.96 21.65
CA MET A 1 12.43 -20.45 21.27
C MET A 1 11.43 -19.40 21.70
N THR A 2 11.07 -18.47 20.82
CA THR A 2 10.02 -17.49 21.14
C THR A 2 8.67 -18.22 21.12
N ASN A 3 7.88 -18.06 22.18
CA ASN A 3 6.57 -18.72 22.38
C ASN A 3 5.50 -18.32 21.36
N ASP A 4 5.83 -17.48 20.39
CA ASP A 4 4.88 -16.79 19.51
C ASP A 4 4.16 -17.76 18.56
N GLY A 5 4.82 -18.81 18.08
CA GLY A 5 4.22 -19.79 17.16
C GLY A 5 3.06 -20.58 17.77
N LYS A 6 3.16 -20.97 19.05
CA LYS A 6 2.05 -21.65 19.76
C LYS A 6 0.89 -20.71 20.06
N ALA A 7 1.14 -19.41 20.15
CA ALA A 7 0.13 -18.40 20.44
C ALA A 7 -0.69 -17.98 19.21
N ILE A 8 -0.36 -18.43 18.00
CA ILE A 8 -1.04 -18.00 16.75
C ILE A 8 -2.14 -19.00 16.34
N ILE A 9 -1.93 -20.29 16.61
CA ILE A 9 -2.82 -21.36 16.16
C ILE A 9 -4.19 -21.23 16.83
N GLY A 10 -5.25 -21.35 16.02
CA GLY A 10 -6.64 -21.28 16.47
C GLY A 10 -7.20 -19.87 16.59
N LYS A 11 -6.39 -18.82 16.41
CA LYS A 11 -6.87 -17.44 16.41
C LYS A 11 -7.69 -17.11 15.17
N GLN A 12 -8.61 -16.17 15.32
CA GLN A 12 -9.36 -15.62 14.19
C GLN A 12 -8.44 -14.77 13.34
N VAL A 13 -8.54 -14.94 12.02
CA VAL A 13 -7.87 -14.10 11.04
C VAL A 13 -8.91 -13.13 10.51
N LYS A 14 -8.62 -11.84 10.63
CA LYS A 14 -9.42 -10.76 10.08
C LYS A 14 -8.55 -9.93 9.14
N ASP A 15 -9.16 -9.27 8.16
CA ASP A 15 -8.43 -8.23 7.46
C ASP A 15 -8.26 -6.97 8.32
N MET A 16 -7.52 -6.00 7.79
CA MET A 16 -7.26 -4.72 8.42
C MET A 16 -8.48 -3.80 8.57
N TYR A 17 -9.62 -4.16 7.97
CA TYR A 17 -10.89 -3.44 8.10
C TYR A 17 -11.86 -4.15 9.07
N GLY A 18 -11.46 -5.31 9.60
CA GLY A 18 -12.20 -6.08 10.60
C GLY A 18 -13.07 -7.20 10.03
N ALA A 19 -13.07 -7.44 8.71
CA ALA A 19 -13.82 -8.54 8.11
C ALA A 19 -13.15 -9.88 8.43
N PHE A 20 -13.96 -10.88 8.76
CA PHE A 20 -13.46 -12.21 9.09
C PHE A 20 -13.01 -12.96 7.83
N LEU A 21 -11.76 -13.41 7.83
CA LEU A 21 -11.18 -14.19 6.72
C LEU A 21 -11.19 -15.68 7.00
N GLY A 22 -10.94 -16.09 8.25
CA GLY A 22 -10.78 -17.50 8.56
C GLY A 22 -10.15 -17.76 9.92
N LYS A 23 -9.64 -18.98 10.10
CA LYS A 23 -8.99 -19.41 11.34
C LYS A 23 -7.60 -19.96 11.06
N ALA A 24 -6.62 -19.57 11.87
CA ALA A 24 -5.26 -20.08 11.74
C ALA A 24 -5.19 -21.57 12.15
N LEU A 25 -4.68 -22.42 11.27
CA LEU A 25 -4.53 -23.87 11.48
C LEU A 25 -3.14 -24.26 11.96
N GLY A 26 -2.11 -23.55 11.51
CA GLY A 26 -0.72 -23.92 11.75
C GLY A 26 0.26 -22.90 11.19
N THR A 27 1.54 -23.14 11.44
CA THR A 27 2.65 -22.30 10.95
C THR A 27 3.66 -23.15 10.22
N ILE A 28 4.21 -22.65 9.11
CA ILE A 28 5.42 -23.19 8.48
C ILE A 28 6.59 -22.36 8.98
N THR A 29 7.68 -23.02 9.38
CA THR A 29 8.87 -22.37 9.92
C THR A 29 10.10 -22.70 9.10
N HIS A 30 11.01 -21.74 8.98
CA HIS A 30 12.35 -21.97 8.45
C HIS A 30 13.21 -22.82 9.42
N ILE A 31 14.36 -23.28 8.93
CA ILE A 31 15.32 -24.12 9.67
C ILE A 31 15.84 -23.41 10.94
N ASP A 32 15.91 -22.08 10.92
CA ASP A 32 16.30 -21.26 12.08
C ASP A 32 15.19 -21.11 13.14
N GLY A 33 14.01 -21.67 12.89
CA GLY A 33 12.85 -21.63 13.78
C GLY A 33 11.98 -20.37 13.65
N THR A 34 12.26 -19.49 12.68
CA THR A 34 11.40 -18.33 12.38
C THR A 34 10.15 -18.76 11.61
N ILE A 35 9.02 -18.08 11.84
CA ILE A 35 7.77 -18.36 11.13
C ILE A 35 7.85 -17.75 9.74
N GLU A 36 7.68 -18.59 8.73
CA GLU A 36 7.63 -18.20 7.31
C GLU A 36 6.20 -17.84 6.91
N SER A 37 5.22 -18.68 7.26
CA SER A 37 3.81 -18.47 6.91
C SER A 37 2.84 -19.07 7.92
N VAL A 38 1.62 -18.56 7.89
CA VAL A 38 0.46 -19.05 8.64
C VAL A 38 -0.52 -19.69 7.66
N GLY A 39 -0.90 -20.95 7.92
CA GLY A 39 -1.98 -21.61 7.19
C GLY A 39 -3.33 -21.19 7.74
N VAL A 40 -4.20 -20.65 6.89
CA VAL A 40 -5.53 -20.13 7.27
C VAL A 40 -6.62 -20.89 6.53
N ASP A 41 -7.58 -21.44 7.26
CA ASP A 41 -8.78 -22.02 6.68
C ASP A 41 -9.75 -20.89 6.30
N CYS A 42 -9.90 -20.65 4.98
CA CYS A 42 -10.79 -19.66 4.41
C CYS A 42 -12.10 -20.30 3.87
N GLY A 43 -12.48 -21.47 4.37
CA GLY A 43 -13.72 -22.15 3.99
C GLY A 43 -13.71 -22.56 2.51
N SER A 44 -14.61 -22.00 1.71
CA SER A 44 -14.74 -22.33 0.27
C SER A 44 -13.54 -21.87 -0.57
N GLN A 45 -12.74 -20.92 -0.09
CA GLN A 45 -11.46 -20.53 -0.72
C GLN A 45 -10.31 -21.49 -0.36
N GLY A 46 -10.58 -22.52 0.44
CA GLY A 46 -9.62 -23.53 0.85
C GLY A 46 -8.56 -23.01 1.83
N LEU A 47 -7.51 -23.82 2.00
CA LEU A 47 -6.38 -23.49 2.83
C LEU A 47 -5.48 -22.45 2.13
N GLN A 48 -5.35 -21.29 2.74
CA GLN A 48 -4.49 -20.21 2.27
C GLN A 48 -3.18 -20.16 3.07
N HIS A 49 -2.07 -20.03 2.37
CA HIS A 49 -0.75 -19.83 2.98
C HIS A 49 -0.43 -18.34 2.98
N ILE A 50 -0.58 -17.70 4.14
CA ILE A 50 -0.32 -16.27 4.28
C ILE A 50 1.11 -16.08 4.83
N PRO A 51 2.01 -15.41 4.10
CA PRO A 51 3.33 -15.04 4.60
C PRO A 51 3.24 -14.33 5.96
N PHE A 52 4.14 -14.66 6.88
CA PHE A 52 4.08 -14.11 8.24
C PHE A 52 4.26 -12.59 8.26
N GLU A 53 4.98 -12.02 7.28
CA GLU A 53 5.09 -10.57 7.07
C GLU A 53 3.75 -9.85 6.82
N GLN A 54 2.72 -10.59 6.39
CA GLN A 54 1.37 -10.10 6.17
C GLN A 54 0.46 -10.28 7.40
N ILE A 55 0.99 -10.75 8.53
CA ILE A 55 0.21 -11.01 9.74
C ILE A 55 0.68 -10.08 10.86
N VAL A 56 -0.27 -9.35 11.44
CA VAL A 56 -0.07 -8.58 12.68
C VAL A 56 -0.85 -9.28 13.80
N VAL A 57 -0.14 -9.70 14.84
CA VAL A 57 -0.77 -10.32 16.02
C VAL A 57 -1.29 -9.23 16.95
N GLN A 58 -2.60 -9.15 17.14
CA GLN A 58 -3.23 -8.19 18.06
C GLN A 58 -4.11 -8.93 19.07
N GLY A 59 -3.58 -9.17 20.27
CA GLY A 59 -4.27 -9.97 21.28
C GLY A 59 -4.62 -11.35 20.75
N ASP A 60 -5.90 -11.68 20.68
CA ASP A 60 -6.43 -12.97 20.20
C ASP A 60 -6.83 -13.00 18.72
N ILE A 61 -6.54 -11.94 17.97
CA ILE A 61 -6.84 -11.83 16.55
C ILE A 61 -5.54 -11.67 15.76
N LEU A 62 -5.51 -12.27 14.57
CA LEU A 62 -4.49 -12.08 13.56
C LEU A 62 -5.04 -11.15 12.50
N ILE A 63 -4.38 -10.02 12.28
CA ILE A 63 -4.77 -9.05 11.25
C ILE A 63 -3.95 -9.34 10.00
N TYR A 64 -4.64 -9.67 8.93
CA TYR A 64 -4.09 -9.80 7.59
C TYR A 64 -3.89 -8.42 6.96
N VAL A 65 -2.69 -8.19 6.47
CA VAL A 65 -2.29 -6.99 5.75
C VAL A 65 -2.05 -7.35 4.27
N PRO A 66 -2.80 -6.77 3.32
CA PRO A 66 -2.62 -7.06 1.90
C PRO A 66 -1.21 -6.72 1.38
N LYS A 67 -0.69 -7.54 0.45
CA LYS A 67 0.67 -7.34 -0.13
C LYS A 67 0.85 -5.96 -0.73
N TRP A 68 -0.16 -5.46 -1.46
CA TRP A 68 -0.09 -4.14 -2.08
C TRP A 68 0.17 -3.04 -1.04
N ARG A 69 -0.34 -3.17 0.20
CA ARG A 69 -0.13 -2.19 1.26
C ARG A 69 1.31 -2.21 1.75
N LEU A 70 1.85 -3.40 2.01
CA LEU A 70 3.24 -3.57 2.46
C LEU A 70 4.23 -3.08 1.39
N GLU A 71 4.01 -3.48 0.13
CA GLU A 71 4.80 -3.06 -1.01
C GLU A 71 4.76 -1.53 -1.19
N SER A 72 3.57 -0.92 -1.05
CA SER A 72 3.39 0.53 -1.09
C SER A 72 4.18 1.24 0.00
N GLN A 73 4.07 0.79 1.25
CA GLN A 73 4.80 1.38 2.37
C GLN A 73 6.32 1.28 2.18
N ARG A 74 6.80 0.14 1.70
CA ARG A 74 8.22 -0.08 1.42
C ARG A 74 8.72 0.88 0.32
N LEU A 75 8.01 0.93 -0.81
CA LEU A 75 8.34 1.79 -1.93
C LEU A 75 8.38 3.26 -1.51
N LEU A 76 7.33 3.73 -0.84
CA LEU A 76 7.22 5.12 -0.38
C LEU A 76 8.37 5.49 0.56
N LYS A 77 8.65 4.64 1.56
CA LYS A 77 9.74 4.88 2.52
C LYS A 77 11.11 4.93 1.85
N GLU A 78 11.38 3.99 0.93
CA GLU A 78 12.65 3.90 0.22
C GLU A 78 12.86 5.10 -0.71
N LYS A 79 11.82 5.47 -1.46
CA LYS A 79 11.83 6.61 -2.37
C LYS A 79 11.99 7.94 -1.64
N GLU A 80 11.24 8.15 -0.55
CA GLU A 80 11.33 9.35 0.29
C GLU A 80 12.72 9.52 0.91
N LEU A 81 13.29 8.45 1.48
CA LEU A 81 14.61 8.51 2.08
C LEU A 81 15.70 8.79 1.03
N THR A 82 15.61 8.13 -0.12
CA THR A 82 16.55 8.34 -1.24
C THR A 82 16.49 9.78 -1.74
N LEU A 83 15.29 10.30 -1.96
CA LEU A 83 15.09 11.69 -2.39
C LEU A 83 15.61 12.71 -1.36
N ARG A 84 15.34 12.49 -0.06
CA ARG A 84 15.83 13.38 1.00
C ARG A 84 17.36 13.42 1.05
N ARG A 85 18.01 12.25 0.94
CA ARG A 85 19.46 12.15 0.89
C ARG A 85 20.04 12.80 -0.36
N PHE A 86 19.38 12.63 -1.50
CA PHE A 86 19.76 13.26 -2.75
C PHE A 86 19.71 14.80 -2.67
N LYS A 87 18.61 15.37 -2.16
CA LYS A 87 18.48 16.81 -1.93
C LYS A 87 19.55 17.35 -0.97
N ALA A 88 19.83 16.63 0.12
CA ALA A 88 20.87 17.03 1.08
C ALA A 88 22.27 17.02 0.46
N MET A 89 22.58 16.02 -0.36
CA MET A 89 23.85 15.96 -1.10
C MET A 89 24.00 17.13 -2.08
N ILE A 90 22.94 17.48 -2.83
CA ILE A 90 22.97 18.65 -3.73
C ILE A 90 23.25 19.94 -2.95
N SER A 91 22.63 20.12 -1.78
CA SER A 91 22.87 21.27 -0.90
C SER A 91 24.33 21.34 -0.41
N ILE A 92 24.92 20.20 -0.01
CA ILE A 92 26.31 20.17 0.43
C ILE A 92 27.25 20.52 -0.74
N ALA A 93 26.99 19.98 -1.94
CA ALA A 93 27.79 20.26 -3.13
C ALA A 93 27.68 21.73 -3.59
N SER A 94 26.56 22.41 -3.31
CA SER A 94 26.41 23.84 -3.61
C SER A 94 27.13 24.73 -2.60
N ASP A 95 27.19 24.31 -1.33
CA ASP A 95 27.69 25.14 -0.23
C ASP A 95 29.21 25.01 -0.03
N TYR A 96 29.83 23.94 -0.54
CA TYR A 96 31.25 23.63 -0.35
C TYR A 96 31.91 23.20 -1.67
N ASP A 97 32.76 24.06 -2.22
CA ASP A 97 33.46 23.83 -3.51
C ASP A 97 34.32 22.56 -3.50
N ASP A 98 34.93 22.23 -2.36
CA ASP A 98 35.84 21.07 -2.21
C ASP A 98 35.17 19.72 -2.49
N PHE A 99 33.83 19.63 -2.38
CA PHE A 99 33.10 18.37 -2.59
C PHE A 99 32.48 18.24 -3.98
N LYS A 100 32.61 19.24 -4.87
CA LYS A 100 31.96 19.21 -6.19
C LYS A 100 32.44 18.04 -7.06
N GLU A 101 33.73 17.75 -7.07
CA GLU A 101 34.28 16.61 -7.83
C GLU A 101 33.93 15.26 -7.17
N ASP A 102 33.93 15.19 -5.84
CA ASP A 102 33.63 13.98 -5.07
C ASP A 102 32.14 13.60 -5.07
N THR A 103 31.25 14.53 -5.39
CA THR A 103 29.79 14.31 -5.37
C THR A 103 29.25 13.65 -6.63
N ALA A 104 29.99 13.62 -7.74
CA ALA A 104 29.52 13.06 -9.01
C ALA A 104 29.16 11.56 -8.94
N ILE A 105 30.00 10.75 -8.28
CA ILE A 105 29.76 9.31 -8.11
C ILE A 105 28.52 9.06 -7.23
N ILE A 106 28.36 9.86 -6.18
CA ILE A 106 27.24 9.75 -5.24
C ILE A 106 25.94 10.20 -5.92
N HIS A 107 26.01 11.23 -6.77
CA HIS A 107 24.90 11.71 -7.57
C HIS A 107 24.37 10.64 -8.51
N GLU A 108 25.26 10.00 -9.30
CA GLU A 108 24.87 8.91 -10.18
C GLU A 108 24.31 7.70 -9.41
N LYS A 109 24.87 7.39 -8.23
CA LYS A 109 24.33 6.33 -7.36
C LYS A 109 22.88 6.62 -6.93
N TYR A 110 22.58 7.82 -6.46
CA TYR A 110 21.21 8.17 -6.06
C TYR A 110 20.24 8.17 -7.24
N LYS A 111 20.67 8.68 -8.40
CA LYS A 111 19.89 8.65 -9.63
C LYS A 111 19.60 7.22 -10.09
N SER A 112 20.60 6.35 -10.06
CA SER A 112 20.46 4.93 -10.37
C SER A 112 19.49 4.24 -9.40
N ASN A 113 19.62 4.47 -8.09
CA ASN A 113 18.69 3.93 -7.10
C ASN A 113 17.25 4.39 -7.35
N LEU A 114 17.03 5.68 -7.64
CA LEU A 114 15.69 6.19 -7.97
C LEU A 114 15.11 5.53 -9.23
N SER A 115 15.94 5.35 -10.28
CA SER A 115 15.52 4.66 -11.51
C SER A 115 15.24 3.17 -11.27
N GLY A 116 15.98 2.51 -10.37
CA GLY A 116 15.76 1.11 -10.02
C GLY A 116 14.40 0.86 -9.35
N LEU A 117 13.81 1.89 -8.72
CA LEU A 117 12.48 1.81 -8.12
C LEU A 117 11.34 1.95 -9.12
N GLU A 118 11.60 2.42 -10.35
CA GLU A 118 10.55 2.70 -11.34
C GLU A 118 9.79 1.44 -11.77
N GLU A 119 10.50 0.33 -11.97
CA GLU A 119 9.86 -0.94 -12.36
C GLU A 119 9.00 -1.51 -11.22
N THR A 120 9.51 -1.47 -9.98
CA THR A 120 8.73 -1.87 -8.79
C THR A 120 7.49 -0.98 -8.62
N GLU A 121 7.62 0.31 -8.84
CA GLU A 121 6.49 1.25 -8.81
C GLU A 121 5.45 0.93 -9.90
N LYS A 122 5.90 0.67 -11.13
CA LYS A 122 5.01 0.34 -12.25
C LYS A 122 4.20 -0.93 -11.96
N GLN A 123 4.86 -1.96 -11.46
CA GLN A 123 4.21 -3.21 -11.06
C GLN A 123 3.19 -2.97 -9.93
N LEU A 124 3.56 -2.18 -8.92
CA LEU A 124 2.66 -1.82 -7.84
C LEU A 124 1.44 -1.04 -8.35
N LYS A 125 1.64 -0.04 -9.21
CA LYS A 125 0.54 0.74 -9.83
C LYS A 125 -0.44 -0.16 -10.56
N ALA A 126 0.05 -1.13 -11.34
CA ALA A 126 -0.80 -2.09 -12.03
C ALA A 126 -1.62 -2.96 -11.05
N LYS A 127 -1.01 -3.43 -9.96
CA LYS A 127 -1.71 -4.18 -8.90
C LYS A 127 -2.79 -3.33 -8.21
N LEU A 128 -2.47 -2.08 -7.90
CA LEU A 128 -3.42 -1.15 -7.26
C LEU A 128 -4.61 -0.84 -8.19
N GLU A 129 -4.36 -0.64 -9.48
CA GLU A 129 -5.41 -0.39 -10.47
C GLU A 129 -6.33 -1.59 -10.66
N ALA A 130 -5.75 -2.80 -10.80
CA ALA A 130 -6.54 -4.02 -10.88
C ALA A 130 -7.42 -4.22 -9.63
N ARG A 131 -6.89 -3.91 -8.45
CA ARG A 131 -7.66 -3.99 -7.21
C ARG A 131 -8.79 -2.94 -7.15
N LEU A 132 -8.59 -1.73 -7.65
CA LEU A 132 -9.64 -0.73 -7.77
C LEU A 132 -10.77 -1.18 -8.71
N GLU A 133 -10.43 -1.83 -9.82
CA GLU A 133 -11.40 -2.39 -10.76
C GLU A 133 -12.26 -3.48 -10.08
N GLU A 134 -11.63 -4.42 -9.38
CA GLU A 134 -12.33 -5.44 -8.58
C GLU A 134 -13.29 -4.81 -7.55
N LEU A 135 -12.82 -3.81 -6.80
CA LEU A 135 -13.62 -3.12 -5.78
C LEU A 135 -14.79 -2.35 -6.40
N ASN A 136 -14.59 -1.75 -7.56
CA ASN A 136 -15.66 -1.06 -8.30
C ASN A 136 -16.75 -2.04 -8.76
N ASP A 137 -16.36 -3.23 -9.23
CA ASP A 137 -17.34 -4.26 -9.61
C ASP A 137 -18.09 -4.81 -8.40
N GLN A 138 -17.39 -5.05 -7.28
CA GLN A 138 -18.04 -5.41 -6.01
C GLN A 138 -19.01 -4.32 -5.53
N MET A 139 -18.65 -3.04 -5.67
CA MET A 139 -19.50 -1.90 -5.33
C MET A 139 -20.78 -1.85 -6.18
N LYS A 140 -20.69 -2.15 -7.48
CA LYS A 140 -21.87 -2.24 -8.36
C LYS A 140 -22.77 -3.39 -7.93
N SER A 141 -22.19 -4.57 -7.65
CA SER A 141 -22.95 -5.74 -7.21
C SER A 141 -23.67 -5.51 -5.88
N VAL A 142 -23.01 -4.94 -4.87
CA VAL A 142 -23.66 -4.69 -3.57
C VAL A 142 -24.80 -3.67 -3.68
N LYS A 143 -24.65 -2.63 -4.51
CA LYS A 143 -25.74 -1.66 -4.78
C LYS A 143 -26.91 -2.29 -5.53
N MET A 144 -26.64 -3.23 -6.42
CA MET A 144 -27.69 -4.01 -7.08
C MET A 144 -28.48 -4.84 -6.06
N PHE A 145 -27.81 -5.53 -5.13
CA PHE A 145 -28.49 -6.28 -4.07
C PHE A 145 -29.31 -5.39 -3.14
N GLU A 146 -28.80 -4.21 -2.77
CA GLU A 146 -29.54 -3.23 -1.96
C GLU A 146 -30.81 -2.76 -2.68
N PHE A 147 -30.70 -2.46 -3.98
CA PHE A 147 -31.86 -2.06 -4.79
C PHE A 147 -32.89 -3.18 -4.90
N ASP A 148 -32.45 -4.39 -5.21
CA ASP A 148 -33.34 -5.56 -5.36
C ASP A 148 -34.06 -5.88 -4.05
N ALA A 149 -33.35 -5.85 -2.91
CA ALA A 149 -33.95 -6.02 -1.59
C ALA A 149 -35.02 -4.96 -1.30
N LYS A 150 -34.81 -3.72 -1.78
CA LYS A 150 -35.82 -2.67 -1.66
C LYS A 150 -37.04 -2.92 -2.54
N VAL A 151 -36.86 -3.48 -3.74
CA VAL A 151 -37.98 -3.92 -4.59
C VAL A 151 -38.76 -5.03 -3.89
N GLN A 152 -38.09 -6.08 -3.43
CA GLN A 152 -38.69 -7.22 -2.72
C GLN A 152 -39.46 -6.78 -1.47
N PHE A 153 -38.96 -5.79 -0.74
CA PHE A 153 -39.66 -5.25 0.43
C PHE A 153 -40.94 -4.51 0.03
N ASN A 154 -40.88 -3.67 -1.01
CA ASN A 154 -42.05 -2.91 -1.49
C ASN A 154 -43.08 -3.79 -2.23
N SER A 155 -42.67 -4.93 -2.78
CA SER A 155 -43.58 -5.94 -3.35
C SER A 155 -44.14 -6.91 -2.29
N ASN A 156 -43.75 -6.76 -1.02
CA ASN A 156 -44.10 -7.65 0.10
C ASN A 156 -43.59 -9.10 -0.04
N GLU A 157 -42.50 -9.32 -0.80
CA GLU A 157 -41.82 -10.62 -0.90
C GLU A 157 -40.96 -10.91 0.33
N ILE A 158 -40.37 -9.87 0.94
CA ILE A 158 -39.61 -9.97 2.18
C ILE A 158 -40.19 -9.05 3.26
N GLY A 159 -40.08 -9.47 4.52
CA GLY A 159 -40.48 -8.67 5.68
C GLY A 159 -39.43 -7.64 6.10
N GLU A 160 -39.84 -6.70 6.96
CA GLU A 160 -39.00 -5.60 7.47
C GLU A 160 -37.71 -6.09 8.14
N ALA A 161 -37.78 -7.13 8.98
CA ALA A 161 -36.60 -7.67 9.67
C ALA A 161 -35.53 -8.19 8.69
N THR A 162 -35.95 -8.82 7.59
CA THR A 162 -35.05 -9.29 6.54
C THR A 162 -34.46 -8.12 5.77
N TYR A 163 -35.29 -7.15 5.39
CA TYR A 163 -34.85 -5.96 4.67
C TYR A 163 -33.82 -5.14 5.48
N GLU A 164 -34.05 -4.91 6.77
CA GLU A 164 -33.09 -4.22 7.65
C GLU A 164 -31.79 -5.03 7.83
N SER A 165 -31.88 -6.36 7.85
CA SER A 165 -30.69 -7.22 7.88
C SER A 165 -29.84 -7.07 6.62
N VAL A 166 -30.47 -7.06 5.42
CA VAL A 166 -29.77 -6.82 4.16
C VAL A 166 -29.13 -5.43 4.17
N ARG A 167 -29.89 -4.40 4.54
CA ARG A 167 -29.41 -3.02 4.60
C ARG A 167 -28.19 -2.87 5.50
N ARG A 168 -28.19 -3.50 6.67
CA ARG A 168 -27.04 -3.49 7.58
C ARG A 168 -25.81 -4.14 6.93
N LEU A 169 -25.97 -5.34 6.38
CA LEU A 169 -24.88 -6.09 5.75
C LEU A 169 -24.31 -5.37 4.52
N THR A 170 -25.17 -4.81 3.66
CA THR A 170 -24.72 -4.05 2.49
C THR A 170 -24.01 -2.76 2.90
N THR A 171 -24.48 -2.07 3.94
CA THR A 171 -23.82 -0.86 4.48
C THR A 171 -22.42 -1.18 4.98
N GLU A 172 -22.26 -2.21 5.81
CA GLU A 172 -20.95 -2.67 6.32
C GLU A 172 -19.99 -3.01 5.16
N TYR A 173 -20.49 -3.67 4.12
CA TYR A 173 -19.68 -4.03 2.95
C TYR A 173 -19.32 -2.82 2.07
N ILE A 174 -20.23 -1.85 1.90
CA ILE A 174 -19.97 -0.59 1.19
C ILE A 174 -18.91 0.24 1.93
N GLU A 175 -18.99 0.32 3.26
CA GLU A 175 -18.00 1.00 4.09
C GLU A 175 -16.62 0.35 3.92
N HIS A 176 -16.53 -0.98 3.96
CA HIS A 176 -15.30 -1.72 3.70
C HIS A 176 -14.68 -1.35 2.33
N ILE A 177 -15.47 -1.45 1.24
CA ILE A 177 -14.98 -1.11 -0.12
C ILE A 177 -14.51 0.35 -0.18
N THR A 178 -15.25 1.26 0.45
CA THR A 178 -14.96 2.69 0.44
C THR A 178 -13.66 3.00 1.17
N HIS A 179 -13.43 2.37 2.33
CA HIS A 179 -12.16 2.50 3.05
C HIS A 179 -10.99 2.01 2.21
N GLU A 180 -11.06 0.78 1.68
CA GLU A 180 -9.98 0.22 0.86
C GLU A 180 -9.71 1.09 -0.39
N THR A 181 -10.75 1.53 -1.08
CA THR A 181 -10.65 2.42 -2.24
C THR A 181 -9.94 3.72 -1.88
N SER A 182 -10.33 4.34 -0.76
CA SER A 182 -9.74 5.61 -0.32
C SER A 182 -8.25 5.46 0.00
N GLU A 183 -7.84 4.34 0.60
CA GLU A 183 -6.44 4.08 0.92
C GLU A 183 -5.61 3.87 -0.35
N ILE A 184 -6.11 3.08 -1.30
CA ILE A 184 -5.42 2.86 -2.58
C ILE A 184 -5.25 4.17 -3.35
N VAL A 185 -6.31 4.99 -3.45
CA VAL A 185 -6.26 6.30 -4.11
C VAL A 185 -5.28 7.25 -3.42
N ASN A 186 -5.24 7.27 -2.08
CA ASN A 186 -4.29 8.08 -1.33
C ASN A 186 -2.84 7.64 -1.59
N ILE A 187 -2.58 6.33 -1.69
CA ILE A 187 -1.27 5.79 -2.04
C ILE A 187 -0.88 6.18 -3.47
N GLN A 188 -1.79 6.01 -4.45
CA GLN A 188 -1.53 6.41 -5.83
C GLN A 188 -1.18 7.91 -5.92
N ARG A 189 -1.91 8.77 -5.19
CA ARG A 189 -1.61 10.20 -5.09
C ARG A 189 -0.23 10.43 -4.50
N ARG A 190 0.11 9.79 -3.38
CA ARG A 190 1.41 9.96 -2.73
C ARG A 190 2.57 9.53 -3.64
N ILE A 191 2.40 8.45 -4.40
CA ILE A 191 3.37 8.00 -5.40
C ILE A 191 3.51 9.06 -6.50
N ALA A 192 2.41 9.64 -6.99
CA ALA A 192 2.44 10.69 -8.01
C ALA A 192 3.17 11.96 -7.51
N ASP A 193 2.90 12.40 -6.29
CA ASP A 193 3.55 13.57 -5.68
C ASP A 193 5.07 13.35 -5.57
N LEU A 194 5.49 12.17 -5.09
CA LEU A 194 6.92 11.84 -4.97
C LEU A 194 7.62 11.76 -6.34
N ASN A 195 6.93 11.29 -7.37
CA ASN A 195 7.48 11.32 -8.74
C ASN A 195 7.76 12.74 -9.21
N LEU A 196 6.82 13.65 -8.95
CA LEU A 196 6.98 15.05 -9.29
C LEU A 196 8.14 15.68 -8.53
N GLU A 197 8.29 15.38 -7.23
CA GLU A 197 9.45 15.84 -6.46
C GLU A 197 10.79 15.27 -6.97
N VAL A 198 10.81 14.00 -7.39
CA VAL A 198 12.01 13.36 -7.98
C VAL A 198 12.37 14.05 -9.29
N GLN A 199 11.40 14.31 -10.16
CA GLN A 199 11.62 15.04 -11.41
C GLN A 199 12.20 16.43 -11.14
N GLN A 200 11.62 17.19 -10.21
CA GLN A 200 12.13 18.51 -9.85
C GLN A 200 13.56 18.47 -9.28
N ALA A 201 13.89 17.48 -8.46
CA ALA A 201 15.21 17.37 -7.84
C ALA A 201 16.29 16.90 -8.82
N THR A 202 15.93 16.15 -9.86
CA THR A 202 16.87 15.55 -10.82
C THR A 202 17.08 16.40 -12.08
N VAL A 203 16.29 17.44 -12.29
CA VAL A 203 16.57 18.44 -13.33
C VAL A 203 17.86 19.19 -12.95
N PRO A 204 18.89 19.19 -13.81
CA PRO A 204 20.10 19.96 -13.55
C PRO A 204 19.73 21.44 -13.40
N THR A 205 20.12 22.05 -12.28
CA THR A 205 19.92 23.47 -12.07
C THR A 205 20.88 24.23 -12.99
N THR A 206 20.49 24.47 -14.23
CA THR A 206 21.12 25.52 -15.05
C THR A 206 20.71 26.85 -14.45
N LYS A 207 21.40 27.33 -13.43
CA LYS A 207 21.50 28.77 -13.22
C LYS A 207 22.51 29.25 -14.26
N PRO A 208 22.13 30.02 -15.29
CA PRO A 208 23.11 30.70 -16.10
C PRO A 208 23.76 31.74 -15.18
N LEU A 209 25.06 31.61 -14.94
CA LEU A 209 25.88 32.62 -14.26
C LEU A 209 26.12 33.86 -15.14
N GLU A 210 25.38 34.04 -16.25
CA GLU A 210 25.69 35.03 -17.28
C GLU A 210 24.82 36.30 -17.26
N GLU A 211 23.74 36.38 -16.48
CA GLU A 211 22.94 37.63 -16.42
C GLU A 211 23.54 38.70 -15.50
N SER A 212 24.52 38.36 -14.64
CA SER A 212 25.16 39.34 -13.75
C SER A 212 26.32 40.10 -14.41
N ALA A 213 26.82 39.67 -15.57
CA ALA A 213 27.98 40.29 -16.24
C ALA A 213 27.59 41.37 -17.27
N LEU A 214 26.34 41.39 -17.74
CA LEU A 214 25.86 42.38 -18.71
C LEU A 214 25.37 43.69 -18.07
N SER A 215 25.08 43.69 -16.76
CA SER A 215 24.67 44.89 -16.00
C SER A 215 25.83 45.86 -15.68
N TYR A 216 27.07 45.52 -16.03
CA TYR A 216 28.26 46.37 -15.78
C TYR A 216 28.82 47.01 -17.05
N LEU A 217 28.14 46.85 -18.19
CA LEU A 217 28.55 47.40 -19.48
C LEU A 217 27.61 48.48 -20.05
N ASP A 218 26.62 48.93 -19.27
CA ASP A 218 25.82 50.14 -19.56
C ASP A 218 26.09 51.26 -18.54
#